data_AF-A0A5N9DUG2-F1
#
_entry.id   AF-A0A5N9DUG2-F1
#
_cell.length_a   1.000
_cell.length_b   1.000
_cell.length_c   1.000
_cell.angle_alpha   90.00
_cell.angle_beta   90.00
_cell.angle_gamma   90.00
#
_symmetry.space_group_name_H-M   'P 1'
#
loop_
_entity.id
_entity.type
_entity.pdbx_description
1 polymer ?
#
loop_
_entity_poly.entity_id
_entity_poly.type
_entity_poly.pdbx_seq_one_letter_code
_entity_poly.pdbx_strand_id
1 'polypeptide(L)'
;MSLILPSDYHSIDIIKRNEDIRWIPEYEVGDYQLTKPMRIGILNLMPLGHQYELNILNSIGFTNFDVHPVWFKLKTHNYTTWPEGYVDKYYTNYEKIDDVEALDGFIITGTPIEHLDFEDVTYWKEIIEIINDTRERFPSTLGLCWAGMAMAYLLGVKKVVYERKMFGVFKLQNQTLNHPIMGTTENKFFCPQSRNAGMDNYGIEKAEQNGDLTALAYSDEVGYPIYETPDHKQIVHLGHPEYNSSRLAYEAERDKDNANVPPVKNFDFGNPVNVWKNHRHSFFQKWLNYCNENSNIQK
;
A
#
# COMPACT_ATOMS: atom_id res chain seq x y z
N MET A 1 12.99 -15.66 -3.46
CA MET A 1 11.91 -14.86 -2.88
C MET A 1 10.63 -15.37 -3.49
N SER A 2 9.62 -15.68 -2.69
CA SER A 2 8.49 -16.46 -3.18
C SER A 2 7.15 -15.90 -2.75
N LEU A 3 6.16 -16.06 -3.62
CA LEU A 3 4.76 -15.82 -3.32
C LEU A 3 4.02 -17.15 -3.22
N ILE A 4 3.32 -17.34 -2.11
CA ILE A 4 2.45 -18.49 -1.89
C ILE A 4 1.05 -18.10 -2.36
N LEU A 5 0.56 -18.75 -3.41
CA LEU A 5 -0.72 -18.43 -4.03
C LEU A 5 -1.46 -19.71 -4.47
N PRO A 6 -2.81 -19.71 -4.49
CA PRO A 6 -3.60 -20.82 -5.04
C PRO A 6 -3.18 -21.13 -6.48
N SER A 7 -3.28 -22.39 -6.92
CA SER A 7 -2.89 -22.79 -8.29
C SER A 7 -3.78 -22.31 -9.41
N ASP A 8 -4.95 -21.78 -9.09
CA ASP A 8 -5.91 -21.24 -10.04
C ASP A 8 -5.99 -19.70 -9.99
N TYR A 9 -5.08 -19.07 -9.25
CA TYR A 9 -4.98 -17.63 -9.12
C TYR A 9 -4.68 -16.95 -10.47
N HIS A 10 -5.43 -15.91 -10.80
CA HIS A 10 -5.50 -15.33 -12.15
C HIS A 10 -4.15 -14.81 -12.71
N SER A 11 -3.21 -14.49 -11.83
CA SER A 11 -1.93 -13.85 -12.16
C SER A 11 -0.73 -14.79 -12.12
N ILE A 12 -0.91 -16.09 -11.90
CA ILE A 12 0.20 -17.05 -11.77
C ILE A 12 1.09 -17.05 -13.00
N ASP A 13 0.53 -17.02 -14.21
CA ASP A 13 1.34 -17.05 -15.44
C ASP A 13 2.21 -15.80 -15.59
N ILE A 14 1.75 -14.66 -15.07
CA ILE A 14 2.53 -13.43 -15.04
C ILE A 14 3.66 -13.55 -14.01
N ILE A 15 3.36 -14.11 -12.83
CA ILE A 15 4.34 -14.33 -11.76
C ILE A 15 5.41 -15.34 -12.20
N LYS A 16 5.03 -16.45 -12.85
CA LYS A 16 5.98 -17.47 -13.37
C LYS A 16 6.95 -16.93 -14.42
N ARG A 17 6.56 -15.89 -15.16
CA ARG A 17 7.43 -15.21 -16.13
C ARG A 17 8.38 -14.21 -15.48
N ASN A 18 8.16 -13.88 -14.21
CA ASN A 18 9.06 -13.04 -13.44
C ASN A 18 10.25 -13.91 -12.97
N GLU A 19 11.47 -13.56 -13.39
CA GLU A 19 12.68 -14.31 -13.04
C GLU A 19 13.07 -14.11 -11.56
N ASP A 20 12.57 -13.05 -10.91
CA ASP A 20 12.95 -12.67 -9.56
C ASP A 20 11.99 -13.22 -8.47
N ILE A 21 10.75 -13.58 -8.85
CA ILE A 21 9.70 -14.01 -7.92
C ILE A 21 9.29 -15.45 -8.24
N ARG A 22 9.55 -16.35 -7.29
CA ARG A 22 9.10 -17.74 -7.38
C ARG A 22 7.65 -17.88 -6.93
N TRP A 23 6.83 -18.62 -7.66
CA TRP A 23 5.52 -19.05 -7.17
C TRP A 23 5.63 -20.40 -6.44
N ILE A 24 4.97 -20.50 -5.28
CA ILE A 24 4.78 -21.74 -4.53
C ILE A 24 3.26 -22.00 -4.41
N PRO A 25 2.76 -23.16 -4.86
CA PRO A 25 1.35 -23.53 -4.64
C PRO A 25 1.03 -23.69 -3.16
N GLU A 26 -0.14 -23.21 -2.71
CA GLU A 26 -0.56 -23.28 -1.30
C GLU A 26 -0.55 -24.69 -0.71
N TYR A 27 -0.91 -25.72 -1.49
CA TYR A 27 -0.92 -27.10 -1.00
C TYR A 27 0.48 -27.67 -0.73
N GLU A 28 1.55 -27.06 -1.27
CA GLU A 28 2.93 -27.51 -1.04
C GLU A 28 3.50 -26.96 0.27
N VAL A 29 2.88 -25.92 0.86
CA VAL A 29 3.43 -25.23 2.05
C VAL A 29 3.63 -26.19 3.23
N GLY A 30 2.76 -27.20 3.38
CA GLY A 30 2.88 -28.22 4.44
C GLY A 30 3.97 -29.27 4.20
N ASP A 31 4.40 -29.47 2.94
CA ASP A 31 5.42 -30.45 2.55
C ASP A 31 6.83 -29.85 2.50
N TYR A 32 6.93 -28.51 2.52
CA TYR A 32 8.21 -27.81 2.57
C TYR A 32 8.79 -27.80 3.99
N GLN A 33 10.03 -28.25 4.15
CA GLN A 33 10.89 -27.94 5.31
C GLN A 33 11.32 -26.45 5.34
N LEU A 34 10.48 -25.53 4.89
CA LEU A 34 10.76 -24.09 4.85
C LEU A 34 10.46 -23.45 6.21
N THR A 35 11.17 -22.35 6.48
CA THR A 35 10.79 -21.39 7.53
C THR A 35 9.35 -20.97 7.33
N LYS A 36 8.57 -20.87 8.42
CA LYS A 36 7.17 -20.44 8.39
C LYS A 36 7.02 -19.19 7.50
N PRO A 37 6.18 -19.22 6.45
CA PRO A 37 6.02 -18.07 5.56
C PRO A 37 5.41 -16.89 6.29
N MET A 38 5.79 -15.68 5.86
CA MET A 38 5.20 -14.44 6.38
C MET A 38 3.79 -14.29 5.82
N ARG A 39 2.80 -14.21 6.70
CA ARG A 39 1.40 -14.05 6.32
C ARG A 39 1.03 -12.57 6.40
N ILE A 40 0.72 -11.95 5.27
CA ILE A 40 0.43 -10.51 5.20
C ILE A 40 -1.04 -10.30 4.85
N GLY A 41 -1.79 -9.68 5.76
CA GLY A 41 -3.17 -9.28 5.51
C GLY A 41 -3.24 -8.07 4.59
N ILE A 42 -4.14 -8.10 3.61
CA ILE A 42 -4.30 -7.00 2.65
C ILE A 42 -5.78 -6.67 2.48
N LEU A 43 -6.22 -5.53 2.99
CA LEU A 43 -7.54 -4.98 2.71
C LEU A 43 -7.50 -4.18 1.40
N ASN A 44 -8.08 -4.75 0.34
CA ASN A 44 -8.10 -4.15 -0.99
C ASN A 44 -9.38 -3.34 -1.23
N LEU A 45 -9.22 -2.02 -1.35
CA LEU A 45 -10.28 -1.04 -1.61
C LEU A 45 -10.25 -0.49 -3.04
N MET A 46 -9.33 -0.99 -3.88
CA MET A 46 -9.16 -0.52 -5.25
C MET A 46 -10.26 -1.04 -6.19
N PRO A 47 -10.75 -0.21 -7.13
CA PRO A 47 -11.57 -0.69 -8.23
C PRO A 47 -10.74 -1.59 -9.13
N LEU A 48 -11.40 -2.51 -9.83
CA LEU A 48 -10.74 -3.54 -10.65
C LEU A 48 -9.62 -4.23 -9.86
N GLY A 49 -9.83 -4.48 -8.56
CA GLY A 49 -8.73 -4.77 -7.66
C GLY A 49 -7.98 -6.07 -7.98
N HIS A 50 -8.59 -7.03 -8.68
CA HIS A 50 -7.88 -8.18 -9.27
C HIS A 50 -6.65 -7.75 -10.10
N GLN A 51 -6.76 -6.70 -10.92
CA GLN A 51 -5.62 -6.16 -11.68
C GLN A 51 -4.62 -5.44 -10.79
N TYR A 52 -5.09 -4.85 -9.70
CA TYR A 52 -4.25 -4.13 -8.74
C TYR A 52 -3.44 -5.08 -7.85
N GLU A 53 -3.93 -6.30 -7.58
CA GLU A 53 -3.26 -7.31 -6.75
C GLU A 53 -1.80 -7.50 -7.18
N LEU A 54 -1.53 -7.56 -8.48
CA LEU A 54 -0.17 -7.67 -9.02
C LEU A 54 0.80 -6.55 -8.57
N ASN A 55 0.32 -5.33 -8.36
CA ASN A 55 1.18 -4.24 -7.90
C ASN A 55 1.68 -4.52 -6.47
N ILE A 56 0.78 -4.96 -5.60
CA ILE A 56 1.12 -5.34 -4.23
C ILE A 56 1.96 -6.62 -4.21
N LEU A 57 1.56 -7.66 -4.95
CA LEU A 57 2.27 -8.93 -5.04
C LEU A 57 3.71 -8.76 -5.52
N ASN A 58 3.94 -7.94 -6.56
CA ASN A 58 5.31 -7.65 -7.01
C ASN A 58 6.13 -6.92 -5.94
N SER A 59 5.49 -6.12 -5.09
CA SER A 59 6.16 -5.34 -4.06
C SER A 59 6.56 -6.21 -2.85
N ILE A 60 5.67 -7.08 -2.39
CA ILE A 60 5.92 -7.97 -1.24
C ILE A 60 6.66 -9.25 -1.65
N GLY A 61 6.53 -9.68 -2.91
CA GLY A 61 7.20 -10.87 -3.45
C GLY A 61 8.66 -10.66 -3.81
N PHE A 62 9.10 -9.40 -3.99
CA PHE A 62 10.52 -9.05 -4.14
C PHE A 62 11.15 -8.77 -2.77
N THR A 63 11.05 -9.74 -1.86
CA THR A 63 11.65 -9.64 -0.51
C THR A 63 12.25 -10.97 -0.06
N ASN A 64 13.22 -10.96 0.85
CA ASN A 64 13.91 -12.16 1.33
C ASN A 64 13.02 -13.16 2.11
N PHE A 65 11.70 -12.92 2.16
CA PHE A 65 10.72 -13.78 2.78
C PHE A 65 9.93 -14.56 1.74
N ASP A 66 9.45 -15.74 2.12
CA ASP A 66 8.34 -16.37 1.42
C ASP A 66 7.06 -15.76 1.99
N VAL A 67 6.28 -15.09 1.14
CA VAL A 67 5.11 -14.31 1.56
C VAL A 67 3.82 -14.99 1.12
N HIS A 68 2.92 -15.19 2.07
CA HIS A 68 1.54 -15.63 1.86
C HIS A 68 0.59 -14.42 2.03
N PRO A 69 0.12 -13.80 0.93
CA PRO A 69 -0.88 -12.75 1.00
C PRO A 69 -2.25 -13.32 1.38
N VAL A 70 -2.91 -12.67 2.34
CA VAL A 70 -4.27 -12.99 2.78
C VAL A 70 -5.18 -11.82 2.45
N TRP A 71 -6.05 -12.00 1.47
CA TRP A 71 -6.89 -10.93 0.93
C TRP A 71 -8.16 -10.73 1.74
N PHE A 72 -8.38 -9.49 2.17
CA PHE A 72 -9.55 -9.07 2.92
C PHE A 72 -10.42 -8.09 2.14
N LYS A 73 -11.73 -8.20 2.35
CA LYS A 73 -12.75 -7.30 1.83
C LYS A 73 -13.58 -6.69 2.96
N LEU A 74 -14.14 -5.53 2.69
CA LEU A 74 -15.16 -4.91 3.55
C LEU A 74 -16.48 -5.64 3.39
N LYS A 75 -17.25 -5.72 4.49
CA LYS A 75 -18.61 -6.23 4.48
C LYS A 75 -19.58 -5.25 3.84
N THR A 76 -19.36 -3.94 4.03
CA THR A 76 -20.30 -2.90 3.58
C THR A 76 -20.00 -2.36 2.19
N HIS A 77 -18.87 -2.75 1.57
CA HIS A 77 -18.49 -2.30 0.23
C HIS A 77 -19.04 -3.21 -0.87
N ASN A 78 -19.52 -2.59 -1.95
CA ASN A 78 -20.01 -3.33 -3.11
C ASN A 78 -18.94 -3.38 -4.21
N TYR A 79 -18.41 -4.58 -4.47
CA TYR A 79 -17.30 -4.83 -5.39
C TYR A 79 -17.76 -5.00 -6.86
N THR A 80 -18.53 -4.06 -7.38
CA THR A 80 -19.21 -4.18 -8.70
C THR A 80 -18.26 -4.21 -9.91
N THR A 81 -17.04 -3.70 -9.78
CA THR A 81 -16.07 -3.65 -10.88
C THR A 81 -15.28 -4.95 -11.05
N TRP A 82 -15.57 -5.99 -10.28
CA TRP A 82 -14.78 -7.21 -10.23
C TRP A 82 -15.41 -8.32 -11.07
N PRO A 83 -14.61 -9.27 -11.59
CA PRO A 83 -15.16 -10.44 -12.26
C PRO A 83 -16.11 -11.19 -11.32
N GLU A 84 -17.20 -11.73 -11.88
CA GLU A 84 -18.21 -12.45 -11.13
C GLU A 84 -17.59 -13.61 -10.33
N GLY A 85 -17.97 -13.74 -9.06
CA GLY A 85 -17.47 -14.77 -8.14
C GLY A 85 -16.01 -14.62 -7.69
N TYR A 86 -15.23 -13.68 -8.24
CA TYR A 86 -13.81 -13.54 -7.91
C TYR A 86 -13.59 -13.18 -6.44
N VAL A 87 -14.33 -12.17 -5.96
CA VAL A 87 -14.24 -11.67 -4.59
C VAL A 87 -14.74 -12.71 -3.58
N ASP A 88 -15.71 -13.54 -3.93
CA ASP A 88 -16.17 -14.61 -3.02
C ASP A 88 -15.21 -15.79 -2.97
N LYS A 89 -14.43 -16.00 -4.03
CA LYS A 89 -13.45 -17.08 -4.11
C LYS A 89 -12.14 -16.76 -3.39
N TYR A 90 -11.62 -15.54 -3.55
CA TYR A 90 -10.27 -15.20 -3.08
C TYR A 90 -10.21 -14.27 -1.88
N TYR A 91 -11.33 -13.63 -1.48
CA TYR A 91 -11.34 -12.65 -0.41
C TYR A 91 -12.21 -13.08 0.76
N THR A 92 -11.68 -12.82 1.96
CA THR A 92 -12.38 -13.05 3.23
C THR A 92 -12.91 -11.72 3.77
N ASN A 93 -14.13 -11.69 4.31
CA ASN A 93 -14.60 -10.49 5.02
C ASN A 93 -13.67 -10.22 6.21
N TYR A 94 -13.28 -8.95 6.42
CA TYR A 94 -12.43 -8.60 7.56
C TYR A 94 -13.02 -9.03 8.91
N GLU A 95 -14.36 -9.04 9.05
CA GLU A 95 -15.05 -9.52 10.26
C GLU A 95 -14.66 -10.95 10.70
N LYS A 96 -14.06 -11.74 9.80
CA LYS A 96 -13.58 -13.11 10.04
C LYS A 96 -12.07 -13.18 10.25
N ILE A 97 -11.42 -12.08 10.64
CA ILE A 97 -9.96 -12.05 10.85
C ILE A 97 -9.49 -13.05 11.92
N ASP A 98 -10.33 -13.34 12.91
CA ASP A 98 -10.02 -14.34 13.94
C ASP A 98 -10.16 -15.79 13.45
N ASP A 99 -10.81 -16.01 12.30
CA ASP A 99 -10.95 -17.34 11.68
C ASP A 99 -9.74 -17.68 10.79
N VAL A 100 -8.88 -16.71 10.48
CA VAL A 100 -7.66 -16.95 9.69
C VAL A 100 -6.46 -17.20 10.60
N GLU A 101 -5.46 -17.93 10.09
CA GLU A 101 -4.19 -18.05 10.80
C GLU A 101 -3.52 -16.69 11.00
N ALA A 102 -2.81 -16.55 12.13
CA ALA A 102 -2.13 -15.32 12.54
C ALA A 102 -1.32 -14.68 11.41
N LEU A 103 -1.46 -13.35 11.28
CA LEU A 103 -0.77 -12.54 10.28
C LEU A 103 0.38 -11.78 10.95
N ASP A 104 1.42 -11.48 10.17
CA ASP A 104 2.64 -10.82 10.62
C ASP A 104 2.63 -9.31 10.36
N GLY A 105 1.72 -8.82 9.51
CA GLY A 105 1.55 -7.41 9.19
C GLY A 105 0.31 -7.19 8.32
N PHE A 106 -0.09 -5.94 8.18
CA PHE A 106 -1.32 -5.59 7.47
C PHE A 106 -1.15 -4.42 6.51
N ILE A 107 -1.78 -4.49 5.33
CA ILE A 107 -1.78 -3.43 4.32
C ILE A 107 -3.22 -3.01 4.06
N ILE A 108 -3.48 -1.70 4.03
CA ILE A 108 -4.75 -1.14 3.59
C ILE A 108 -4.50 -0.28 2.35
N THR A 109 -5.14 -0.62 1.24
CA THR A 109 -4.89 0.06 -0.05
C THR A 109 -5.63 1.40 -0.16
N GLY A 110 -5.28 2.18 -1.18
CA GLY A 110 -6.07 3.34 -1.58
C GLY A 110 -7.42 2.96 -2.22
N THR A 111 -8.19 3.98 -2.58
CA THR A 111 -9.49 3.88 -3.27
C THR A 111 -9.78 5.22 -3.99
N PRO A 112 -10.49 5.24 -5.14
CA PRO A 112 -10.62 6.42 -6.00
C PRO A 112 -11.75 7.37 -5.55
N ILE A 113 -11.96 7.51 -4.24
CA ILE A 113 -13.03 8.33 -3.65
C ILE A 113 -12.50 9.45 -2.76
N GLU A 114 -11.22 9.77 -2.91
CA GLU A 114 -10.50 10.79 -2.12
C GLU A 114 -11.06 12.22 -2.22
N HIS A 115 -11.89 12.47 -3.24
CA HIS A 115 -12.63 13.72 -3.45
C HIS A 115 -13.83 13.88 -2.49
N LEU A 116 -14.36 12.80 -1.92
CA LEU A 116 -15.41 12.84 -0.91
C LEU A 116 -14.82 13.17 0.46
N ASP A 117 -15.57 13.86 1.32
CA ASP A 117 -15.23 13.95 2.73
C ASP A 117 -15.32 12.56 3.37
N PHE A 118 -14.49 12.30 4.39
CA PHE A 118 -14.39 10.96 4.95
C PHE A 118 -15.74 10.48 5.52
N GLU A 119 -16.46 11.39 6.19
CA GLU A 119 -17.77 11.16 6.77
C GLU A 119 -18.86 10.80 5.74
N ASP A 120 -18.66 11.19 4.48
CA ASP A 120 -19.58 10.88 3.38
C ASP A 120 -19.29 9.52 2.73
N VAL A 121 -18.18 8.86 3.09
CA VAL A 121 -17.84 7.54 2.58
C VAL A 121 -18.72 6.48 3.24
N THR A 122 -19.42 5.69 2.42
CA THR A 122 -20.45 4.74 2.89
C THR A 122 -19.92 3.70 3.89
N TYR A 123 -18.66 3.31 3.76
CA TYR A 123 -17.97 2.34 4.62
C TYR A 123 -17.01 2.99 5.62
N TRP A 124 -17.15 4.30 5.88
CA TRP A 124 -16.22 5.05 6.74
C TRP A 124 -16.11 4.47 8.15
N LYS A 125 -17.25 4.14 8.78
CA LYS A 125 -17.26 3.55 10.12
C LYS A 125 -16.50 2.22 10.19
N GLU A 126 -16.71 1.36 9.20
CA GLU A 126 -16.02 0.08 9.11
C GLU A 126 -14.50 0.29 8.94
N ILE A 127 -14.08 1.27 8.14
CA ILE A 127 -12.66 1.61 7.98
C ILE A 127 -12.02 2.11 9.28
N ILE A 128 -12.71 2.94 10.06
CA ILE A 128 -12.19 3.39 11.36
C ILE A 128 -11.97 2.19 12.29
N GLU A 129 -12.94 1.28 12.37
CA GLU A 129 -12.86 0.07 13.19
C GLU A 129 -11.67 -0.79 12.78
N ILE A 130 -11.47 -1.00 11.47
CA ILE A 130 -10.35 -1.79 10.94
C ILE A 130 -9.01 -1.10 11.19
N ILE A 131 -8.90 0.21 10.96
CA ILE A 131 -7.65 0.95 11.21
C ILE A 131 -7.24 0.85 12.68
N ASN A 132 -8.20 0.91 13.61
CA ASN A 132 -7.94 0.78 15.04
C ASN A 132 -7.61 -0.67 15.44
N ASP A 133 -8.35 -1.66 14.94
CA ASP A 133 -8.07 -3.08 15.23
C ASP A 133 -6.70 -3.50 14.69
N THR A 134 -6.38 -3.16 13.44
CA THR A 134 -5.09 -3.50 12.82
C THR A 134 -3.90 -2.85 13.54
N ARG A 135 -4.06 -1.63 14.06
CA ARG A 135 -3.06 -0.96 14.91
C ARG A 135 -2.76 -1.75 16.18
N GLU A 136 -3.78 -2.28 16.84
CA GLU A 136 -3.57 -3.03 18.09
C GLU A 136 -3.10 -4.46 17.86
N ARG A 137 -3.58 -5.09 16.79
CA ARG A 137 -3.37 -6.50 16.49
C ARG A 137 -2.02 -6.83 15.87
N PHE A 138 -1.46 -5.91 15.07
CA PHE A 138 -0.27 -6.19 14.27
C PHE A 138 0.94 -5.37 14.70
N PRO A 139 2.16 -5.87 14.46
CA PRO A 139 3.36 -5.07 14.69
C PRO A 139 3.39 -3.77 13.88
N SER A 140 2.90 -3.81 12.64
CA SER A 140 2.79 -2.63 11.79
C SER A 140 1.68 -2.78 10.75
N THR A 141 0.96 -1.69 10.51
CA THR A 141 -0.03 -1.53 9.44
C THR A 141 0.44 -0.47 8.44
N LEU A 142 0.49 -0.83 7.17
CA LEU A 142 0.82 0.06 6.06
C LEU A 142 -0.44 0.62 5.40
N GLY A 143 -0.64 1.94 5.50
CA GLY A 143 -1.70 2.66 4.79
C GLY A 143 -1.20 3.25 3.47
N LEU A 144 -1.75 2.81 2.34
CA LEU A 144 -1.41 3.34 1.01
C LEU A 144 -2.43 4.38 0.54
N CYS A 145 -1.95 5.50 -0.01
CA CYS A 145 -2.77 6.55 -0.62
C CYS A 145 -3.95 6.95 0.28
N TRP A 146 -5.21 6.75 -0.16
CA TRP A 146 -6.41 7.13 0.61
C TRP A 146 -6.47 6.53 2.03
N ALA A 147 -6.06 5.27 2.23
CA ALA A 147 -6.05 4.67 3.57
C ALA A 147 -5.02 5.37 4.48
N GLY A 148 -3.90 5.79 3.93
CA GLY A 148 -2.92 6.61 4.64
C GLY A 148 -3.43 8.00 5.01
N MET A 149 -4.28 8.59 4.16
CA MET A 149 -4.98 9.84 4.49
C MET A 149 -5.97 9.63 5.63
N ALA A 150 -6.72 8.51 5.61
CA ALA A 150 -7.65 8.15 6.69
C ALA A 150 -6.94 7.98 8.04
N MET A 151 -5.78 7.31 8.06
CA MET A 151 -4.97 7.17 9.28
C MET A 151 -4.53 8.52 9.84
N ALA A 152 -4.01 9.42 9.01
CA ALA A 152 -3.64 10.77 9.45
C ALA A 152 -4.84 11.60 9.91
N TYR A 153 -5.99 11.41 9.28
CA TYR A 153 -7.23 12.07 9.68
C TYR A 153 -7.68 11.68 11.09
N LEU A 154 -7.50 10.41 11.47
CA LEU A 154 -7.77 9.93 12.83
C LEU A 154 -6.79 10.48 13.88
N LEU A 155 -5.61 10.95 13.44
CA LEU A 155 -4.67 11.72 14.27
C LEU A 155 -4.98 13.23 14.29
N GLY A 156 -6.07 13.66 13.66
CA GLY A 156 -6.50 15.06 13.64
C GLY A 156 -5.88 15.90 12.52
N VAL A 157 -5.17 15.29 11.56
CA VAL A 157 -4.62 16.00 10.40
C VAL A 157 -5.71 16.19 9.34
N LYS A 158 -5.92 17.42 8.89
CA LYS A 158 -6.98 17.73 7.93
C LYS A 158 -6.64 17.22 6.52
N LYS A 159 -7.63 16.60 5.85
CA LYS A 159 -7.55 16.29 4.41
C LYS A 159 -7.75 17.55 3.56
N VAL A 160 -6.97 17.64 2.48
CA VAL A 160 -7.05 18.70 1.47
C VAL A 160 -7.34 18.07 0.12
N VAL A 161 -8.48 18.43 -0.48
CA VAL A 161 -8.79 18.09 -1.87
C VAL A 161 -8.12 19.12 -2.78
N TYR A 162 -7.39 18.66 -3.79
CA TYR A 162 -6.66 19.51 -4.71
C TYR A 162 -7.54 20.04 -5.84
N GLU A 163 -7.23 21.24 -6.31
CA GLU A 163 -7.89 21.80 -7.50
C GLU A 163 -7.63 20.98 -8.77
N ARG A 164 -6.46 20.33 -8.84
CA ARG A 164 -6.06 19.45 -9.94
C ARG A 164 -5.37 18.22 -9.38
N LYS A 165 -5.57 17.07 -10.04
CA LYS A 165 -4.91 15.80 -9.70
C LYS A 165 -3.40 15.97 -9.63
N MET A 166 -2.78 15.49 -8.56
CA MET A 166 -1.33 15.32 -8.49
C MET A 166 -0.96 14.04 -9.23
N PHE A 167 -0.37 14.20 -10.42
CA PHE A 167 -0.18 13.10 -11.35
C PHE A 167 1.20 13.11 -12.01
N GLY A 168 2.00 12.09 -11.76
CA GLY A 168 3.37 11.99 -12.29
C GLY A 168 4.35 11.29 -11.35
N VAL A 169 5.63 11.41 -11.68
CA VAL A 169 6.73 10.89 -10.85
C VAL A 169 7.46 12.06 -10.20
N PHE A 170 7.54 12.04 -8.88
CA PHE A 170 8.06 13.17 -8.12
C PHE A 170 9.28 12.77 -7.31
N LYS A 171 10.20 13.74 -7.19
CA LYS A 171 11.39 13.59 -6.36
C LYS A 171 11.04 13.89 -4.91
N LEU A 172 11.40 12.99 -4.02
CA LEU A 172 11.21 13.08 -2.57
C LEU A 172 12.58 13.14 -1.88
N GLN A 173 12.62 13.78 -0.72
CA GLN A 173 13.78 13.84 0.16
C GLN A 173 13.49 13.02 1.42
N ASN A 174 14.37 12.07 1.73
CA ASN A 174 14.33 11.30 2.97
C ASN A 174 14.73 12.20 4.15
N GLN A 175 13.89 12.25 5.18
CA GLN A 175 14.12 13.05 6.39
C GLN A 175 14.73 12.23 7.54
N THR A 176 14.72 10.89 7.46
CA THR A 176 15.00 10.01 8.60
C THR A 176 16.00 8.90 8.25
N LEU A 177 17.28 9.25 8.18
CA LEU A 177 18.37 8.36 7.72
C LEU A 177 18.65 7.14 8.63
N ASN A 178 18.23 7.18 9.90
CA ASN A 178 18.43 6.09 10.87
C ASN A 178 17.14 5.31 11.17
N HIS A 179 16.08 5.52 10.40
CA HIS A 179 14.78 4.91 10.62
C HIS A 179 14.77 3.41 10.27
N PRO A 180 14.04 2.54 11.01
CA PRO A 180 14.00 1.09 10.73
C PRO A 180 13.61 0.74 9.29
N ILE A 181 12.60 1.44 8.77
CA ILE A 181 12.10 1.28 7.39
C ILE A 181 12.83 2.17 6.36
N MET A 182 12.95 3.48 6.61
CA MET A 182 13.51 4.44 5.65
C MET A 182 15.04 4.57 5.66
N GLY A 183 15.75 3.92 6.59
CA GLY A 183 17.19 4.12 6.76
C GLY A 183 18.06 3.62 5.61
N THR A 184 17.55 2.72 4.75
CA THR A 184 18.22 2.31 3.51
C THR A 184 17.69 3.01 2.26
N THR A 185 16.73 3.91 2.39
CA THR A 185 16.23 4.73 1.29
C THR A 185 17.22 5.85 1.00
N GLU A 186 17.53 6.06 -0.29
CA GLU A 186 18.42 7.13 -0.74
C GLU A 186 17.98 8.50 -0.19
N ASN A 187 18.94 9.40 0.05
CA ASN A 187 18.64 10.77 0.52
C ASN A 187 17.61 11.49 -0.36
N LYS A 188 17.64 11.19 -1.66
CA LYS A 188 16.70 11.68 -2.66
C LYS A 188 16.28 10.51 -3.52
N PHE A 189 14.99 10.27 -3.62
CA PHE A 189 14.43 9.15 -4.37
C PHE A 189 13.20 9.61 -5.16
N PHE A 190 12.67 8.76 -6.03
CA PHE A 190 11.48 9.06 -6.81
C PHE A 190 10.32 8.17 -6.39
N CYS A 191 9.11 8.70 -6.46
CA CYS A 191 7.89 7.93 -6.25
C CYS A 191 6.74 8.52 -7.10
N PRO A 192 5.92 7.67 -7.74
CA PRO A 192 4.74 8.14 -8.46
C PRO A 192 3.66 8.64 -7.50
N GLN A 193 2.90 9.62 -7.97
CA GLN A 193 1.71 10.17 -7.34
C GLN A 193 0.56 10.12 -8.36
N SER A 194 -0.62 9.71 -7.91
CA SER A 194 -1.86 9.67 -8.71
C SER A 194 -3.05 9.88 -7.78
N ARG A 195 -3.23 11.11 -7.29
CA ARG A 195 -4.21 11.44 -6.25
C ARG A 195 -4.78 12.85 -6.38
N ASN A 196 -6.05 13.01 -6.04
CA ASN A 196 -6.79 14.28 -6.02
C ASN A 196 -6.89 14.89 -4.62
N ALA A 197 -6.33 14.24 -3.60
CA ALA A 197 -6.27 14.76 -2.26
C ALA A 197 -4.97 14.39 -1.58
N GLY A 198 -4.69 15.03 -0.45
CA GLY A 198 -3.61 14.71 0.47
C GLY A 198 -3.89 15.26 1.85
N MET A 199 -2.86 15.31 2.69
CA MET A 199 -2.96 15.90 4.02
C MET A 199 -2.40 17.32 4.01
N ASP A 200 -2.97 18.17 4.86
CA ASP A 200 -2.46 19.54 5.07
C ASP A 200 -1.03 19.51 5.63
N ASN A 201 -0.08 20.16 4.96
CA ASN A 201 1.32 20.15 5.37
C ASN A 201 1.52 20.77 6.75
N TYR A 202 0.84 21.90 7.03
CA TYR A 202 0.91 22.53 8.35
C TYR A 202 0.32 21.61 9.43
N GLY A 203 -0.76 20.89 9.12
CA GLY A 203 -1.31 19.84 9.97
C GLY A 203 -0.31 18.72 10.29
N ILE A 204 0.44 18.24 9.28
CA ILE A 204 1.50 17.24 9.48
C ILE A 204 2.62 17.78 10.37
N GLU A 205 3.13 18.98 10.07
CA GLU A 205 4.20 19.63 10.86
C GLU A 205 3.76 19.86 12.32
N LYS A 206 2.51 20.26 12.54
CA LYS A 206 1.96 20.44 13.88
C LYS A 206 1.83 19.11 14.63
N ALA A 207 1.34 18.07 13.96
CA ALA A 207 1.24 16.74 14.55
C ALA A 207 2.63 16.18 14.90
N GLU A 208 3.64 16.44 14.08
CA GLU A 208 5.03 16.09 14.38
C GLU A 208 5.57 16.84 15.61
N GLN A 209 5.33 18.15 15.71
CA GLN A 209 5.73 18.95 16.88
C GLN A 209 5.06 18.48 18.18
N ASN A 210 3.83 17.99 18.10
CA ASN A 210 3.11 17.41 19.24
C ASN A 210 3.59 16.00 19.61
N GLY A 211 4.36 15.35 18.74
CA GLY A 211 4.75 13.95 18.89
C GLY A 211 3.62 12.96 18.56
N ASP A 212 2.65 13.35 17.74
CA ASP A 212 1.54 12.50 17.29
C ASP A 212 1.95 11.60 16.10
N LEU A 213 2.91 12.06 15.30
CA LEU A 213 3.49 11.34 14.16
C LEU A 213 4.93 11.80 13.88
N THR A 214 5.65 11.07 13.02
CA THR A 214 6.96 11.47 12.49
C THR A 214 6.89 11.59 10.98
N ALA A 215 7.34 12.71 10.41
CA ALA A 215 7.43 12.88 8.96
C ALA A 215 8.70 12.21 8.43
N LEU A 216 8.55 11.30 7.45
CA LEU A 216 9.65 10.47 6.97
C LEU A 216 10.22 10.94 5.63
N ALA A 217 9.40 11.59 4.80
CA ALA A 217 9.84 12.17 3.53
C ALA A 217 9.06 13.43 3.17
N TYR A 218 9.72 14.32 2.43
CA TYR A 218 9.15 15.60 1.99
C TYR A 218 9.49 15.91 0.53
N SER A 219 8.66 16.70 -0.13
CA SER A 219 8.93 17.32 -1.42
C SER A 219 8.16 18.63 -1.54
N ASP A 220 8.81 19.68 -2.07
CA ASP A 220 8.17 20.98 -2.30
C ASP A 220 6.90 20.86 -3.18
N GLU A 221 6.85 19.86 -4.07
CA GLU A 221 5.73 19.65 -4.99
C GLU A 221 4.63 18.74 -4.44
N VAL A 222 4.98 17.84 -3.51
CA VAL A 222 4.10 16.74 -3.06
C VAL A 222 3.64 16.94 -1.61
N GLY A 223 4.37 17.75 -0.83
CA GLY A 223 4.21 17.86 0.62
C GLY A 223 4.90 16.70 1.34
N TYR A 224 4.23 16.17 2.37
CA TYR A 224 4.70 15.02 3.16
C TYR A 224 3.99 13.73 2.76
N PRO A 225 4.51 12.95 1.79
CA PRO A 225 3.87 11.72 1.34
C PRO A 225 4.15 10.51 2.22
N ILE A 226 5.10 10.57 3.15
CA ILE A 226 5.45 9.43 4.01
C ILE A 226 5.59 9.92 5.45
N TYR A 227 4.87 9.28 6.35
CA TYR A 227 4.87 9.55 7.79
C TYR A 227 4.42 8.29 8.54
N GLU A 228 4.64 8.26 9.85
CA GLU A 228 4.25 7.14 10.70
C GLU A 228 3.86 7.60 12.10
N THR A 229 3.23 6.73 12.89
CA THR A 229 3.07 6.97 14.32
C THR A 229 4.38 6.69 15.06
N PRO A 230 4.67 7.38 16.19
CA PRO A 230 5.97 7.29 16.89
C PRO A 230 6.30 5.90 17.43
N ASP A 231 5.29 5.04 17.58
CA ASP A 231 5.42 3.65 18.01
C ASP A 231 5.58 2.66 16.84
N HIS A 232 5.74 3.17 15.60
CA HIS A 232 5.91 2.40 14.36
C HIS A 232 4.76 1.43 14.01
N LYS A 233 3.65 1.48 14.76
CA LYS A 233 2.48 0.62 14.55
C LYS A 233 1.73 0.96 13.26
N GLN A 234 1.80 2.20 12.79
CA GLN A 234 1.18 2.63 11.55
C GLN A 234 2.15 3.45 10.72
N ILE A 235 2.43 2.99 9.51
CA ILE A 235 3.23 3.70 8.52
C ILE A 235 2.35 4.02 7.30
N VAL A 236 2.54 5.21 6.74
CA VAL A 236 1.77 5.71 5.62
C VAL A 236 2.67 6.02 4.44
N HIS A 237 2.19 5.65 3.25
CA HIS A 237 2.77 6.08 2.00
C HIS A 237 1.65 6.59 1.07
N LEU A 238 1.54 7.91 0.91
CA LEU A 238 0.51 8.56 0.08
C LEU A 238 0.79 8.47 -1.42
N GLY A 239 2.06 8.30 -1.80
CA GLY A 239 2.44 7.93 -3.16
C GLY A 239 2.14 6.46 -3.48
N HIS A 240 2.51 6.02 -4.68
CA HIS A 240 2.25 4.67 -5.18
C HIS A 240 3.55 3.88 -5.44
N PRO A 241 4.37 3.60 -4.41
CA PRO A 241 5.62 2.88 -4.61
C PRO A 241 5.38 1.52 -5.27
N GLU A 242 4.21 0.90 -5.07
CA GLU A 242 3.78 -0.37 -5.63
C GLU A 242 3.52 -0.38 -7.14
N TYR A 243 3.29 0.78 -7.77
CA TYR A 243 2.94 0.84 -9.20
C TYR A 243 4.11 0.42 -10.08
N ASN A 244 3.93 -0.50 -11.01
CA ASN A 244 4.86 -0.62 -12.15
C ASN A 244 4.75 0.58 -13.09
N SER A 245 5.79 0.85 -13.88
CA SER A 245 5.75 1.96 -14.86
C SER A 245 4.62 1.78 -15.87
N SER A 246 4.31 0.54 -16.25
CA SER A 246 3.14 0.20 -17.07
C SER A 246 1.81 0.61 -16.45
N ARG A 247 1.67 0.57 -15.12
CA ARG A 247 0.44 0.98 -14.43
C ARG A 247 0.24 2.50 -14.52
N LEU A 248 1.29 3.28 -14.26
CA LEU A 248 1.21 4.73 -14.40
C LEU A 248 0.98 5.13 -15.87
N ALA A 249 1.59 4.42 -16.81
CA ALA A 249 1.39 4.63 -18.24
C ALA A 249 -0.05 4.33 -18.67
N TYR A 250 -0.64 3.25 -18.17
CA TYR A 250 -2.04 2.91 -18.40
C TYR A 250 -2.99 4.02 -17.92
N GLU A 251 -2.76 4.57 -16.73
CA GLU A 251 -3.58 5.69 -16.22
C GLU A 251 -3.38 6.96 -17.05
N ALA A 252 -2.14 7.26 -17.46
CA ALA A 252 -1.84 8.43 -18.27
C ALA A 252 -2.50 8.34 -19.65
N GLU A 253 -2.43 7.18 -20.29
CA GLU A 253 -3.08 6.94 -21.59
C GLU A 253 -4.61 7.01 -21.48
N ARG A 254 -5.20 6.42 -20.43
CA ARG A 254 -6.64 6.46 -20.17
C ARG A 254 -7.13 7.89 -19.97
N ASP A 255 -6.38 8.70 -19.23
CA ASP A 255 -6.79 10.04 -18.81
C ASP A 255 -6.31 11.16 -19.75
N LYS A 256 -5.55 10.86 -20.83
CA LYS A 256 -4.89 11.87 -21.68
C LYS A 256 -5.83 12.89 -22.32
N ASP A 257 -7.06 12.47 -22.63
CA ASP A 257 -8.09 13.30 -23.26
C ASP A 257 -9.07 13.91 -22.24
N ASN A 258 -8.85 13.67 -20.94
CA ASN A 258 -9.69 14.21 -19.87
C ASN A 258 -9.19 15.60 -19.46
N ALA A 259 -9.96 16.64 -19.80
CA ALA A 259 -9.62 18.03 -19.49
C ALA A 259 -9.45 18.34 -17.98
N ASN A 260 -9.98 17.50 -17.09
CA ASN A 260 -9.84 17.65 -15.64
C ASN A 260 -8.56 17.01 -15.07
N VAL A 261 -7.83 16.24 -15.89
CA VAL A 261 -6.58 15.59 -15.49
C VAL A 261 -5.41 16.34 -16.13
N PRO A 262 -4.45 16.87 -15.34
CA PRO A 262 -3.27 17.50 -15.91
C PRO A 262 -2.39 16.45 -16.61
N PRO A 263 -1.54 16.88 -17.56
CA PRO A 263 -0.54 16.00 -18.15
C PRO A 263 0.34 15.35 -17.08
N VAL A 264 0.68 14.08 -17.28
CA VAL A 264 1.54 13.34 -16.36
C VAL A 264 2.92 14.01 -16.26
N LYS A 265 3.35 14.36 -15.04
CA LYS A 265 4.60 15.07 -14.82
C LYS A 265 5.79 14.12 -14.72
N ASN A 266 6.93 14.49 -15.32
CA ASN A 266 8.22 13.78 -15.25
C ASN A 266 8.14 12.29 -15.62
N PHE A 267 7.23 11.91 -16.52
CA PHE A 267 7.05 10.52 -16.92
C PHE A 267 6.65 10.43 -18.38
N ASP A 268 7.42 9.67 -19.16
CA ASP A 268 7.09 9.35 -20.55
C ASP A 268 6.31 8.04 -20.57
N PHE A 269 5.00 8.11 -20.75
CA PHE A 269 4.15 6.91 -20.82
C PHE A 269 4.26 6.15 -22.15
N GLY A 270 4.84 6.76 -23.19
CA GLY A 270 5.17 6.09 -24.45
C GLY A 270 6.44 5.24 -24.37
N ASN A 271 7.36 5.61 -23.48
CA ASN A 271 8.56 4.84 -23.14
C ASN A 271 8.74 4.74 -21.60
N PRO A 272 7.91 3.95 -20.91
CA PRO A 272 7.75 4.02 -19.46
C PRO A 272 8.94 3.41 -18.69
N VAL A 273 9.80 4.26 -18.13
CA VAL A 273 10.93 3.87 -17.27
C VAL A 273 10.54 3.88 -15.79
N ASN A 274 10.81 2.78 -15.08
CA ASN A 274 10.55 2.65 -13.64
C ASN A 274 11.72 3.16 -12.79
N VAL A 275 11.79 4.46 -12.56
CA VAL A 275 12.85 5.11 -11.76
C VAL A 275 12.66 5.00 -10.23
N TRP A 276 11.59 4.36 -9.77
CA TRP A 276 11.27 4.19 -8.34
C TRP A 276 11.34 2.73 -7.86
N LYS A 277 11.78 1.81 -8.73
CA LYS A 277 11.89 0.37 -8.42
C LYS A 277 12.73 0.11 -7.17
N ASN A 278 13.85 0.81 -7.01
CA ASN A 278 14.72 0.69 -5.83
C ASN A 278 14.02 1.11 -4.54
N HIS A 279 13.31 2.25 -4.56
CA HIS A 279 12.54 2.72 -3.40
C HIS A 279 11.46 1.71 -3.01
N ARG A 280 10.70 1.20 -3.98
CA ARG A 280 9.72 0.13 -3.72
C ARG A 280 10.36 -1.05 -3.01
N HIS A 281 11.41 -1.63 -3.59
CA HIS A 281 12.01 -2.84 -3.06
C HIS A 281 12.58 -2.62 -1.65
N SER A 282 13.32 -1.52 -1.44
CA SER A 282 13.87 -1.16 -0.13
C SER A 282 12.76 -0.96 0.90
N PHE A 283 11.73 -0.19 0.57
CA PHE A 283 10.63 0.12 1.48
C PHE A 283 9.86 -1.12 1.93
N PHE A 284 9.41 -1.95 0.98
CA PHE A 284 8.65 -3.16 1.31
C PHE A 284 9.51 -4.22 2.00
N GLN A 285 10.78 -4.40 1.60
CA GLN A 285 11.71 -5.30 2.29
C GLN A 285 11.90 -4.89 3.75
N LYS A 286 12.14 -3.59 3.99
CA LYS A 286 12.38 -3.10 5.35
C LYS A 286 11.12 -3.09 6.21
N TRP A 287 9.96 -2.82 5.63
CA TRP A 287 8.69 -2.97 6.33
C TRP A 287 8.43 -4.42 6.74
N LEU A 288 8.66 -5.39 5.85
CA LEU A 288 8.54 -6.81 6.20
C LEU A 288 9.57 -7.26 7.25
N ASN A 289 10.82 -6.76 7.19
CA ASN A 289 11.81 -7.01 8.25
C ASN A 289 11.28 -6.53 9.61
N TYR A 290 10.75 -5.30 9.66
CA TYR A 290 10.18 -4.74 10.88
C TYR A 290 9.03 -5.59 11.42
N CYS A 291 8.09 -6.00 10.55
CA CYS A 291 7.00 -6.91 10.91
C CYS A 291 7.55 -8.22 11.48
N ASN A 292 8.48 -8.88 10.80
CA ASN A 292 9.06 -10.15 11.23
C ASN A 292 9.79 -10.06 12.59
N GLU A 293 10.57 -9.00 12.80
CA GLU A 293 11.31 -8.78 14.05
C GLU A 293 10.38 -8.58 15.24
N ASN A 294 9.23 -7.93 15.03
CA ASN A 294 8.29 -7.55 16.09
C ASN A 294 7.12 -8.53 16.27
N SER A 295 6.80 -9.36 15.28
CA SER A 295 5.84 -10.48 15.40
C SER A 295 6.26 -11.52 16.44
N ASN A 296 7.56 -11.64 16.70
CA ASN A 296 8.11 -12.60 17.68
C ASN A 296 8.05 -12.10 19.13
N ILE A 297 7.68 -10.83 19.35
CA ILE A 297 7.62 -10.20 20.68
C ILE A 297 6.18 -10.25 21.24
N GLN A 298 5.17 -10.42 20.37
CA GLN A 298 3.75 -10.46 20.75
C GLN A 298 3.18 -11.87 20.95
N LYS A 299 3.97 -12.93 20.72
CA LYS A 299 3.61 -14.34 21.01
C LYS A 299 4.27 -14.81 22.30
#